data_AF-A0A3S2APV5-F1
#
_entry.id   AF-A0A3S2APV5-F1
#
_cell.length_a   1.000
_cell.length_b   1.000
_cell.length_c   1.000
_cell.angle_alpha   90.00
_cell.angle_beta   90.00
_cell.angle_gamma   90.00
#
_symmetry.space_group_name_H-M   'P 1'
#
loop_
_entity.id
_entity.type
_entity.pdbx_description
1 polymer ?
#
loop_
_entity_poly.entity_id
_entity_poly.type
_entity_poly.pdbx_seq_one_letter_code
_entity_poly.pdbx_strand_id
1 'polypeptide(L)'
;RSSPHLDFAGEVRAATKFPTFHAARISDVATARHAIATGKLDMVGMTRAHIADPHIIKKVMEGREHEIRPCVGATYCLDRIYEGGEALCVHNAATGREAEIPHIIVRTEGPKQKIVVVGAGAGGLEVARVAAERGHKVMVLEASSQAGGQVRLATQNPRRKE
;
A
#
# COMPACT_ATOMS: atom_id res chain seq x y z
N ARG A 1 5.40 -11.23 11.75
CA ARG A 1 6.84 -11.15 11.37
C ARG A 1 6.97 -10.73 9.91
N SER A 2 7.57 -9.55 9.69
CA SER A 2 7.96 -9.05 8.36
C SER A 2 9.13 -9.87 7.80
N SER A 3 9.30 -9.89 6.49
CA SER A 3 10.45 -10.48 5.77
C SER A 3 10.87 -11.91 6.20
N PRO A 4 10.00 -12.93 6.08
CA PRO A 4 10.38 -14.31 6.42
C PRO A 4 11.53 -14.80 5.51
N HIS A 5 12.44 -15.59 6.09
CA HIS A 5 13.60 -16.16 5.41
C HIS A 5 14.67 -15.15 4.96
N LEU A 6 14.60 -13.89 5.40
CA LEU A 6 15.61 -12.89 5.05
C LEU A 6 17.02 -13.30 5.51
N ASP A 7 17.15 -13.86 6.72
CA ASP A 7 18.46 -14.32 7.23
C ASP A 7 19.01 -15.48 6.39
N PHE A 8 18.16 -16.46 6.08
CA PHE A 8 18.51 -17.58 5.20
C PHE A 8 18.93 -17.11 3.80
N ALA A 9 18.25 -16.12 3.22
CA ALA A 9 18.68 -15.52 1.95
C ALA A 9 20.08 -14.89 2.07
N GLY A 10 20.39 -14.25 3.20
CA GLY A 10 21.72 -13.74 3.53
C GLY A 10 22.78 -14.83 3.64
N GLU A 11 22.46 -15.97 4.25
CA GLU A 11 23.35 -17.14 4.33
C GLU A 11 23.67 -17.69 2.93
N VAL A 12 22.65 -17.83 2.06
CA VAL A 12 22.81 -18.26 0.67
C VAL A 12 23.72 -17.28 -0.10
N ARG A 13 23.48 -15.98 0.03
CA ARG A 13 24.33 -14.95 -0.57
C ARG A 13 25.78 -15.06 -0.09
N ALA A 14 25.97 -15.21 1.22
CA ALA A 14 27.30 -15.30 1.83
C ALA A 14 28.06 -16.56 1.37
N ALA A 15 27.38 -17.69 1.21
CA ALA A 15 27.98 -18.94 0.77
C ALA A 15 28.29 -18.96 -0.74
N THR A 16 27.37 -18.45 -1.57
CA THR A 16 27.47 -18.54 -3.03
C THR A 16 28.23 -17.39 -3.67
N LYS A 17 28.26 -16.22 -3.01
CA LYS A 17 28.74 -14.94 -3.55
C LYS A 17 28.01 -14.44 -4.80
N PHE A 18 26.88 -15.06 -5.17
CA PHE A 18 26.07 -14.60 -6.28
C PHE A 18 25.13 -13.47 -5.86
N PRO A 19 24.79 -12.55 -6.79
CA PRO A 19 23.75 -11.57 -6.58
C PRO A 19 22.46 -12.24 -6.12
N THR A 20 21.95 -11.82 -4.96
CA THR A 20 20.80 -12.47 -4.31
C THR A 20 19.62 -11.52 -4.23
N PHE A 21 18.47 -12.00 -4.74
CA PHE A 21 17.19 -11.32 -4.73
C PHE A 21 16.21 -12.07 -3.83
N HIS A 22 15.46 -11.35 -3.00
CA HIS A 22 14.44 -11.95 -2.13
C HIS A 22 13.18 -11.09 -2.09
N ALA A 23 12.02 -11.74 -2.21
CA ALA A 23 10.74 -11.07 -2.40
C ALA A 23 9.64 -11.47 -1.40
N ALA A 24 9.99 -12.10 -0.27
CA ALA A 24 8.98 -12.57 0.67
C ALA A 24 8.63 -11.48 1.71
N ARG A 25 7.42 -10.92 1.60
CA ARG A 25 6.79 -10.03 2.59
C ARG A 25 7.70 -8.89 3.11
N ILE A 26 8.41 -8.23 2.20
CA ILE A 26 9.04 -6.93 2.46
C ILE A 26 8.06 -5.85 1.95
N SER A 27 7.28 -5.30 2.88
CA SER A 27 6.14 -4.41 2.58
C SER A 27 6.47 -2.92 2.67
N ASP A 28 7.59 -2.56 3.30
CA ASP A 28 7.99 -1.19 3.56
C ASP A 28 9.46 -0.94 3.21
N VAL A 29 9.78 0.33 2.95
CA VAL A 29 11.11 0.77 2.52
C VAL A 29 12.16 0.62 3.63
N ALA A 30 11.75 0.74 4.90
CA ALA A 30 12.70 0.61 6.02
C ALA A 30 13.23 -0.83 6.13
N THR A 31 12.35 -1.83 6.01
CA THR A 31 12.72 -3.24 5.95
C THR A 31 13.60 -3.52 4.72
N ALA A 32 13.25 -2.97 3.55
CA ALA A 32 14.06 -3.12 2.34
C ALA A 32 15.47 -2.52 2.50
N ARG A 33 15.56 -1.31 3.05
CA ARG A 33 16.82 -0.61 3.35
C ARG A 33 17.67 -1.42 4.33
N HIS A 34 17.06 -1.95 5.39
CA HIS A 34 17.75 -2.81 6.35
C HIS A 34 18.34 -4.06 5.68
N ALA A 35 17.58 -4.74 4.83
CA ALA A 35 18.02 -5.96 4.14
C ALA A 35 19.26 -5.72 3.26
N ILE A 36 19.30 -4.60 2.53
CA ILE A 36 20.45 -4.23 1.69
C ILE A 36 21.61 -3.76 2.56
N ALA A 37 21.37 -2.83 3.49
CA ALA A 37 22.42 -2.22 4.31
C ALA A 37 23.15 -3.23 5.21
N THR A 38 22.47 -4.31 5.61
CA THR A 38 23.07 -5.40 6.38
C THR A 38 23.74 -6.48 5.52
N GLY A 39 23.83 -6.27 4.20
CA GLY A 39 24.50 -7.17 3.27
C GLY A 39 23.78 -8.50 3.04
N LYS A 40 22.49 -8.59 3.41
CA LYS A 40 21.71 -9.83 3.22
C LYS A 40 21.26 -10.01 1.77
N LEU A 41 20.98 -8.91 1.07
CA LEU A 41 20.47 -8.94 -0.31
C LEU A 41 21.18 -7.89 -1.17
N ASP A 42 21.28 -8.16 -2.47
CA ASP A 42 21.72 -7.18 -3.47
C ASP A 42 20.53 -6.42 -4.08
N MET A 43 19.34 -7.03 -4.03
CA MET A 43 18.10 -6.40 -4.49
C MET A 43 16.91 -6.92 -3.66
N VAL A 44 15.91 -6.05 -3.46
CA VAL A 44 14.70 -6.38 -2.69
C VAL A 44 13.49 -6.45 -3.61
N GLY A 45 12.78 -7.58 -3.58
CA GLY A 45 11.55 -7.77 -4.33
C GLY A 45 10.35 -7.33 -3.50
N MET A 46 9.59 -6.35 -4.01
CA MET A 46 8.46 -5.79 -3.27
C MET A 46 7.15 -5.85 -4.07
N THR A 47 6.80 -7.01 -4.64
CA THR A 47 5.64 -7.16 -5.55
C THR A 47 4.35 -6.55 -5.00
N ARG A 48 3.90 -6.99 -3.82
CA ARG A 48 2.66 -6.48 -3.21
C ARG A 48 2.77 -5.03 -2.74
N ALA A 49 3.97 -4.55 -2.41
CA ALA A 49 4.17 -3.15 -2.09
C ALA A 49 3.98 -2.27 -3.33
N HIS A 50 4.51 -2.69 -4.49
CA HIS A 50 4.29 -1.99 -5.75
C HIS A 50 2.83 -2.06 -6.23
N ILE A 51 2.12 -3.15 -5.93
CA ILE A 51 0.66 -3.22 -6.14
C ILE A 51 -0.06 -2.14 -5.31
N ALA A 52 0.29 -2.01 -4.02
CA ALA A 52 -0.32 -0.98 -3.16
C ALA A 52 0.11 0.45 -3.56
N ASP A 53 1.36 0.63 -3.97
CA ASP A 53 1.92 1.91 -4.38
C ASP A 53 2.95 1.75 -5.52
N PRO A 54 2.53 1.91 -6.78
CA PRO A 54 3.45 1.76 -7.92
C PRO A 54 4.49 2.89 -7.98
N HIS A 55 4.31 3.96 -7.20
CA HIS A 55 5.21 5.11 -7.16
C HIS A 55 6.17 5.10 -5.96
N ILE A 56 6.32 3.96 -5.29
CA ILE A 56 7.19 3.82 -4.10
C ILE A 56 8.61 4.36 -4.35
N ILE A 57 9.24 3.98 -5.47
CA ILE A 57 10.62 4.41 -5.79
C ILE A 57 10.68 5.92 -6.05
N LYS A 58 9.72 6.46 -6.81
CA LYS A 58 9.64 7.91 -7.06
C LYS A 58 9.50 8.70 -5.75
N LYS A 59 8.62 8.24 -4.85
CA LYS A 59 8.42 8.85 -3.53
C LYS A 59 9.69 8.80 -2.66
N VAL A 60 10.42 7.68 -2.68
CA VAL A 60 11.71 7.56 -1.99
C VAL A 60 12.73 8.56 -2.54
N MET A 61 12.89 8.63 -3.86
CA MET A 61 13.83 9.55 -4.51
C MET A 61 13.53 11.03 -4.22
N GLU A 62 12.25 11.38 -4.05
CA GLU A 62 11.79 12.73 -3.75
C GLU A 62 11.70 13.03 -2.23
N GLY A 63 12.09 12.11 -1.35
CA GLY A 63 12.00 12.29 0.10
C GLY A 63 10.55 12.26 0.65
N ARG A 64 9.59 11.79 -0.14
CA ARG A 64 8.16 11.69 0.19
C ARG A 64 7.76 10.31 0.72
N GLU A 65 8.65 9.67 1.49
CA GLU A 65 8.41 8.31 2.01
C GLU A 65 7.16 8.22 2.90
N HIS A 66 6.85 9.30 3.63
CA HIS A 66 5.66 9.39 4.47
C HIS A 66 4.34 9.36 3.69
N GLU A 67 4.37 9.57 2.36
CA GLU A 67 3.21 9.47 1.48
C GLU A 67 3.08 8.07 0.84
N ILE A 68 3.99 7.14 1.13
CA ILE A 68 3.92 5.78 0.60
C ILE A 68 2.69 5.10 1.18
N ARG A 69 1.90 4.47 0.32
CA ARG A 69 0.77 3.62 0.72
C ARG A 69 1.31 2.21 1.01
N PRO A 70 1.45 1.79 2.28
CA PRO A 70 2.05 0.50 2.59
C PRO A 70 1.12 -0.65 2.20
N CYS A 71 1.72 -1.78 1.80
CA CYS A 71 0.98 -3.03 1.72
C CYS A 71 0.63 -3.53 3.13
N VAL A 72 -0.64 -3.80 3.38
CA VAL A 72 -1.14 -4.31 4.68
C VAL A 72 -1.22 -5.84 4.75
N GLY A 73 -0.67 -6.55 3.75
CA GLY A 73 -0.64 -8.01 3.74
C GLY A 73 -2.01 -8.69 3.73
N ALA A 74 -3.07 -8.02 3.25
CA ALA A 74 -4.44 -8.54 3.27
C ALA A 74 -4.71 -9.71 2.32
N THR A 75 -3.77 -10.03 1.41
CA THR A 75 -3.83 -11.15 0.45
C THR A 75 -4.98 -11.10 -0.57
N TYR A 76 -5.88 -10.13 -0.48
CA TYR A 76 -6.97 -9.91 -1.45
C TYR A 76 -6.51 -9.92 -2.93
N CYS A 77 -5.33 -9.36 -3.20
CA CYS A 77 -4.75 -9.35 -4.55
C CYS A 77 -4.48 -10.75 -5.11
N LEU A 78 -4.16 -11.72 -4.25
CA LEU A 78 -3.88 -13.09 -4.63
C LEU A 78 -5.14 -13.96 -4.59
N ASP A 79 -5.99 -13.78 -3.58
CA ASP A 79 -7.24 -14.53 -3.42
C ASP A 79 -8.13 -14.39 -4.66
N ARG A 80 -8.25 -13.16 -5.18
CA ARG A 80 -9.00 -12.85 -6.41
C ARG A 80 -8.47 -13.59 -7.64
N ILE A 81 -7.15 -13.71 -7.78
CA ILE A 81 -6.52 -14.42 -8.90
C ILE A 81 -6.86 -15.91 -8.81
N TYR A 82 -6.81 -16.50 -7.61
CA TYR A 82 -7.16 -17.91 -7.43
C TYR A 82 -8.64 -18.21 -7.69
N GLU A 83 -9.51 -17.22 -7.53
CA GLU A 83 -10.92 -17.30 -7.93
C GLU A 83 -11.14 -17.06 -9.44
N GLY A 84 -10.07 -16.92 -10.24
CA GLY A 84 -10.13 -16.65 -11.67
C GLY A 84 -10.47 -15.20 -12.03
N GLY A 85 -10.39 -14.29 -11.06
CA GLY A 85 -10.65 -12.87 -11.23
C GLY A 85 -9.37 -12.02 -11.40
N GLU A 86 -9.58 -10.71 -11.47
CA GLU A 86 -8.51 -9.72 -11.60
C GLU A 86 -7.76 -9.50 -10.27
N ALA A 87 -6.46 -9.22 -10.36
CA ALA A 87 -5.65 -8.83 -9.22
C ALA A 87 -6.04 -7.42 -8.74
N LEU A 88 -6.75 -7.31 -7.63
CA LEU A 88 -7.19 -6.04 -7.03
C LEU A 88 -6.51 -5.79 -5.69
N CYS A 89 -6.31 -4.52 -5.33
CA CYS A 89 -5.75 -4.16 -4.03
C CYS A 89 -6.84 -3.57 -3.12
N VAL A 90 -6.89 -4.03 -1.86
CA VAL A 90 -7.79 -3.45 -0.85
C VAL A 90 -7.41 -2.00 -0.48
N HIS A 91 -6.16 -1.62 -0.71
CA HIS A 91 -5.62 -0.31 -0.34
C HIS A 91 -5.50 0.63 -1.56
N ASN A 92 -5.27 0.09 -2.75
CA ASN A 92 -5.12 0.85 -3.99
C ASN A 92 -6.27 0.54 -4.96
N ALA A 93 -7.27 1.41 -4.98
CA ALA A 93 -8.47 1.23 -5.81
C ALA A 93 -8.17 1.20 -7.32
N ALA A 94 -7.04 1.76 -7.75
CA ALA A 94 -6.63 1.80 -9.15
C ALA A 94 -5.98 0.50 -9.64
N THR A 95 -5.46 -0.35 -8.75
CA THR A 95 -4.84 -1.63 -9.15
C THR A 95 -5.82 -2.50 -9.93
N GLY A 96 -5.42 -2.94 -11.11
CA GLY A 96 -6.22 -3.75 -12.02
C GLY A 96 -7.31 -2.98 -12.74
N ARG A 97 -7.36 -1.65 -12.60
CA ARG A 97 -8.33 -0.74 -13.22
C ARG A 97 -7.66 0.48 -13.84
N GLU A 98 -6.38 0.39 -14.16
CA GLU A 98 -5.52 1.52 -14.51
C GLU A 98 -5.98 2.25 -15.77
N ALA A 99 -6.68 1.55 -16.68
CA ALA A 99 -7.25 2.13 -17.89
C ALA A 99 -8.37 3.15 -17.60
N GLU A 100 -9.09 2.99 -16.49
CA GLU A 100 -10.24 3.84 -16.12
C GLU A 100 -9.97 4.67 -14.86
N ILE A 101 -9.12 4.18 -13.96
CA ILE A 101 -8.81 4.78 -12.67
C ILE A 101 -7.29 5.02 -12.57
N PRO A 102 -6.82 6.26 -12.72
CA PRO A 102 -5.39 6.56 -12.65
C PRO A 102 -4.85 6.47 -11.22
N HIS A 103 -3.57 6.08 -11.08
CA HIS A 103 -2.88 6.12 -9.78
C HIS A 103 -2.60 7.55 -9.28
N ILE A 104 -2.41 8.49 -10.21
CA ILE A 104 -2.16 9.90 -9.91
C ILE A 104 -3.45 10.68 -10.12
N ILE A 105 -3.93 11.30 -9.05
CA ILE A 105 -5.15 12.11 -9.11
C ILE A 105 -4.80 13.49 -9.66
N VAL A 106 -5.38 13.81 -10.81
CA VAL A 106 -5.24 15.13 -11.44
C VAL A 106 -6.27 16.09 -10.83
N ARG A 107 -5.84 17.33 -10.55
CA ARG A 107 -6.76 18.38 -10.09
C ARG A 107 -7.79 18.68 -11.15
N THR A 108 -9.00 19.04 -10.72
CA THR A 108 -10.06 19.43 -11.66
C THR A 108 -9.77 20.81 -12.25
N GLU A 109 -10.06 20.97 -13.55
CA GLU A 109 -10.10 22.26 -14.24
C GLU A 109 -11.45 22.99 -14.06
N GLY A 110 -12.47 22.26 -13.57
CA GLY A 110 -13.81 22.78 -13.34
C GLY A 110 -13.96 23.53 -12.01
N PRO A 111 -15.19 23.99 -11.70
CA PRO A 111 -15.46 24.70 -10.47
C PRO A 111 -15.23 23.84 -9.22
N LYS A 112 -14.61 24.43 -8.20
CA LYS A 112 -14.39 23.77 -6.91
C LYS A 112 -15.72 23.63 -6.15
N GLN A 113 -16.10 22.41 -5.83
CA GLN A 113 -17.29 22.12 -5.02
C GLN A 113 -16.98 21.99 -3.53
N LYS A 114 -18.03 22.12 -2.72
CA LYS A 114 -18.05 21.75 -1.30
C LYS A 114 -18.73 20.38 -1.21
N ILE A 115 -18.02 19.38 -0.70
CA ILE A 115 -18.49 18.00 -0.64
C ILE A 115 -18.60 17.58 0.82
N VAL A 116 -19.77 17.06 1.21
CA VAL A 116 -19.99 16.47 2.53
C VAL A 116 -20.00 14.95 2.38
N VAL A 117 -19.13 14.28 3.11
CA VAL A 117 -19.05 12.82 3.17
C VAL A 117 -19.54 12.38 4.55
N VAL A 118 -20.60 11.57 4.58
CA VAL A 118 -21.14 11.01 5.83
C VAL A 118 -20.63 9.59 6.01
N GLY A 119 -19.80 9.40 7.03
CA GLY A 119 -19.10 8.16 7.37
C GLY A 119 -17.61 8.21 6.99
N ALA A 120 -16.74 7.99 7.97
CA ALA A 120 -15.29 7.86 7.81
C ALA A 120 -14.84 6.38 7.81
N GLY A 121 -15.62 5.50 7.19
CA GLY A 121 -15.18 4.16 6.81
C GLY A 121 -14.27 4.17 5.58
N ALA A 122 -13.79 3.01 5.12
CA ALA A 122 -12.88 2.92 3.97
C ALA A 122 -13.39 3.64 2.71
N GLY A 123 -14.65 3.42 2.33
CA GLY A 123 -15.24 4.09 1.17
C GLY A 123 -15.35 5.61 1.34
N GLY A 124 -15.82 6.08 2.50
CA GLY A 124 -15.95 7.51 2.77
C GLY A 124 -14.59 8.23 2.82
N LEU A 125 -13.58 7.61 3.44
CA LEU A 125 -12.23 8.14 3.46
C LEU A 125 -11.61 8.20 2.06
N GLU A 126 -11.83 7.21 1.22
CA GLU A 126 -11.31 7.22 -0.15
C GLU A 126 -12.00 8.29 -1.01
N VAL A 127 -13.33 8.44 -0.90
CA VAL A 127 -14.05 9.55 -1.53
C VAL A 127 -13.49 10.89 -1.06
N ALA A 128 -13.30 11.06 0.25
CA ALA A 128 -12.79 12.29 0.82
C ALA A 128 -11.37 12.62 0.31
N ARG A 129 -10.48 11.62 0.30
CA ARG A 129 -9.10 11.74 -0.21
C ARG A 129 -9.08 12.14 -1.69
N VAL A 130 -9.80 11.40 -2.53
CA VAL A 130 -9.88 11.64 -3.98
C VAL A 130 -10.44 13.04 -4.26
N ALA A 131 -11.55 13.41 -3.62
CA ALA A 131 -12.18 14.71 -3.81
C ALA A 131 -11.26 15.87 -3.38
N ALA A 132 -10.56 15.72 -2.25
CA ALA A 132 -9.62 16.71 -1.77
C ALA A 132 -8.40 16.85 -2.71
N GLU A 133 -7.83 15.75 -3.19
CA GLU A 133 -6.74 15.76 -4.18
C GLU A 133 -7.16 16.40 -5.50
N ARG A 134 -8.41 16.18 -5.94
CA ARG A 134 -8.99 16.90 -7.09
C ARG A 134 -9.16 18.40 -6.85
N GLY A 135 -9.06 18.88 -5.61
CA GLY A 135 -9.07 20.29 -5.23
C GLY A 135 -10.39 20.81 -4.66
N HIS A 136 -11.32 19.93 -4.31
CA HIS A 136 -12.58 20.29 -3.67
C HIS A 136 -12.41 20.57 -2.17
N LYS A 137 -13.35 21.31 -1.58
CA LYS A 137 -13.42 21.48 -0.12
C LYS A 137 -14.26 20.35 0.45
N VAL A 138 -13.65 19.46 1.21
CA VAL A 138 -14.32 18.26 1.75
C VAL A 138 -14.56 18.42 3.25
N MET A 139 -15.75 18.05 3.70
CA MET A 139 -16.10 17.87 5.12
C MET A 139 -16.48 16.41 5.33
N VAL A 140 -15.81 15.73 6.25
CA VAL A 140 -16.14 14.35 6.63
C VAL A 140 -16.83 14.37 7.98
N LEU A 141 -18.01 13.75 8.06
CA LEU A 141 -18.78 13.59 9.28
C LEU A 141 -18.76 12.12 9.69
N GLU A 142 -18.26 11.80 10.87
CA GLU A 142 -18.22 10.44 11.40
C GLU A 142 -18.95 10.40 12.75
N ALA A 143 -19.78 9.37 12.94
CA ALA A 143 -20.52 9.19 14.18
C ALA A 143 -19.63 8.69 15.33
N SER A 144 -18.60 7.91 15.01
CA SER A 144 -17.61 7.40 15.95
C SER A 144 -16.57 8.44 16.35
N SER A 145 -15.89 8.20 17.47
CA SER A 145 -14.75 9.01 17.92
C SER A 145 -13.48 8.87 17.06
N GLN A 146 -13.42 7.88 16.15
CA GLN A 146 -12.29 7.73 15.23
C GLN A 146 -12.75 7.14 13.89
N ALA A 147 -12.00 7.48 12.84
CA ALA A 147 -12.18 6.95 11.50
C ALA A 147 -11.77 5.47 11.39
N GLY A 148 -12.12 4.87 10.25
CA GLY A 148 -11.76 3.51 9.85
C GLY A 148 -12.94 2.56 9.69
N GLY A 149 -14.09 2.85 10.31
CA GLY A 149 -15.31 2.04 10.20
C GLY A 149 -15.04 0.54 10.39
N GLN A 150 -15.48 -0.27 9.42
CA GLN A 150 -15.29 -1.73 9.44
C GLN A 150 -13.82 -2.16 9.41
N VAL A 151 -12.90 -1.37 8.84
CA VAL A 151 -11.47 -1.70 8.85
C VAL A 151 -10.94 -1.70 10.28
N ARG A 152 -11.33 -0.70 11.09
CA ARG A 152 -10.92 -0.62 12.50
C ARG A 152 -11.46 -1.79 13.33
N LEU A 153 -12.65 -2.28 13.02
CA LEU A 153 -13.18 -3.50 13.65
C LEU A 153 -12.37 -4.73 13.22
N ALA A 154 -12.06 -4.85 11.93
CA ALA A 154 -11.25 -5.95 11.42
C ALA A 154 -9.86 -6.01 12.08
N THR A 155 -9.21 -4.86 12.32
CA THR A 155 -7.89 -4.81 12.96
C THR A 155 -7.88 -5.26 14.42
N GLN A 156 -9.03 -5.33 15.10
CA GLN A 156 -9.10 -5.82 16.48
C GLN A 156 -8.95 -7.34 16.58
N ASN A 157 -9.14 -8.07 15.47
CA ASN A 157 -8.94 -9.51 15.45
C ASN A 157 -7.47 -9.84 15.76
N PRO A 158 -7.17 -10.64 16.81
CA PRO A 158 -5.80 -10.99 17.17
C PRO A 158 -5.00 -11.64 16.03
N ARG A 159 -5.68 -12.36 15.12
CA ARG A 159 -5.04 -12.98 13.93
C ARG A 159 -4.56 -11.95 12.90
N ARG A 160 -4.99 -10.70 13.02
CA ARG A 160 -4.60 -9.57 12.16
C ARG A 160 -3.64 -8.60 12.87
N LYS A 161 -3.23 -8.89 14.11
CA LYS A 161 -2.11 -8.19 14.75
C LYS A 161 -0.82 -8.65 14.07
N GLU A 162 -0.01 -7.70 13.60
CA GLU A 162 1.28 -7.99 12.94
C GLU A 162 2.45 -8.05 13.92
#